data_AF-A0A137SRW0-F1
#
_entry.id   AF-A0A137SRW0-F1
#
_cell.length_a   1.000
_cell.length_b   1.000
_cell.length_c   1.000
_cell.angle_alpha   90.00
_cell.angle_beta   90.00
_cell.angle_gamma   90.00
#
_symmetry.space_group_name_H-M   'P 1'
#
loop_
_entity.id
_entity.type
_entity.pdbx_description
1 polymer ?
#
loop_
_entity_poly.entity_id
_entity_poly.type
_entity_poly.pdbx_seq_one_letter_code
_entity_poly.pdbx_strand_id
1 'polypeptide(L)'
;MKHSDFLQQHVEAHQDALRTLNITMYHRPDREYHWFADFPYVIAKLDNGEGHTDAKVMAVKYPITHHGGILVMPDEDSEYYEIGWGNLLFGDIDSILDALPEE
;
A
#
# COMPACT_ATOMS: atom_id res chain seq x y z
N MET A 1 -14.90 -22.04 17.28
CA MET A 1 -13.78 -21.52 16.46
C MET A 1 -12.73 -20.98 17.41
N LYS A 2 -11.50 -21.46 17.30
CA LYS A 2 -10.42 -21.01 18.17
C LYS A 2 -9.81 -19.75 17.56
N HIS A 3 -9.40 -18.82 18.42
CA HIS A 3 -8.83 -17.51 18.07
C HIS A 3 -7.65 -17.57 17.05
N SER A 4 -7.01 -18.74 16.93
CA SER A 4 -5.99 -19.07 15.93
C SER A 4 -6.49 -19.00 14.50
N ASP A 5 -7.73 -19.44 14.24
CA ASP A 5 -8.28 -19.54 12.89
C ASP A 5 -8.51 -18.15 12.27
N PHE A 6 -8.91 -17.18 13.11
CA PHE A 6 -9.12 -15.79 12.69
C PHE A 6 -7.82 -15.07 12.36
N LEU A 7 -6.77 -15.26 13.17
CA LEU A 7 -5.46 -14.65 12.91
C LEU A 7 -4.83 -15.22 11.64
N GLN A 8 -4.99 -16.53 11.41
CA GLN A 8 -4.46 -17.18 10.21
C GLN A 8 -5.18 -16.69 8.94
N GLN A 9 -6.52 -16.61 8.96
CA GLN A 9 -7.30 -16.07 7.83
C GLN A 9 -6.89 -14.63 7.50
N HIS A 10 -6.61 -13.81 8.51
CA HIS A 10 -6.21 -12.42 8.31
C HIS A 10 -4.82 -12.28 7.67
N VAL A 11 -3.88 -13.16 8.04
CA VAL A 11 -2.54 -13.20 7.43
C VAL A 11 -2.61 -13.69 5.99
N GLU A 12 -3.41 -14.73 5.72
CA GLU A 12 -3.61 -15.28 4.37
C GLU A 12 -4.23 -14.23 3.43
N ALA A 13 -5.28 -13.53 3.87
CA ALA A 13 -5.93 -12.47 3.09
C ALA A 13 -4.96 -11.34 2.71
N HIS A 14 -4.11 -10.93 3.65
CA HIS A 14 -3.10 -9.89 3.40
C HIS A 14 -2.04 -10.31 2.38
N GLN A 15 -1.61 -11.57 2.44
CA GLN A 15 -0.66 -12.12 1.47
C GLN A 15 -1.27 -12.21 0.07
N ASP A 16 -2.56 -12.56 -0.03
CA ASP A 16 -3.30 -12.60 -1.28
C ASP A 16 -3.48 -11.20 -1.88
N ALA A 17 -3.77 -10.19 -1.06
CA ALA A 17 -3.82 -8.79 -1.48
C ALA A 17 -2.46 -8.32 -2.03
N LEU A 18 -1.37 -8.54 -1.28
CA LEU A 18 -0.01 -8.15 -1.71
C LEU A 18 0.40 -8.86 -3.01
N ARG A 19 0.04 -10.14 -3.16
CA ARG A 19 0.29 -10.92 -4.36
C ARG A 19 -0.49 -10.35 -5.54
N THR A 20 -1.78 -10.07 -5.35
CA THR A 20 -2.65 -9.48 -6.37
C THR A 20 -2.11 -8.13 -6.82
N LEU A 21 -1.68 -7.29 -5.88
CA LEU A 21 -1.10 -5.98 -6.18
C LEU A 21 0.19 -6.11 -7.00
N ASN A 22 1.11 -7.00 -6.60
CA ASN A 22 2.33 -7.25 -7.38
C ASN A 22 2.04 -7.80 -8.79
N ILE A 23 1.07 -8.71 -8.94
CA ILE A 23 0.67 -9.24 -10.24
C ILE A 23 0.06 -8.13 -11.11
N THR A 24 -0.81 -7.32 -10.54
CA THR A 24 -1.46 -6.20 -11.25
C THR A 24 -0.39 -5.23 -11.76
N MET A 25 0.51 -4.79 -10.88
CA MET A 25 1.58 -3.87 -11.24
C MET A 25 2.60 -4.47 -12.23
N TYR A 26 2.84 -5.79 -12.19
CA TYR A 26 3.71 -6.47 -13.15
C TYR A 26 3.18 -6.39 -14.60
N HIS A 27 1.86 -6.45 -14.78
CA HIS A 27 1.22 -6.42 -16.10
C HIS A 27 1.02 -5.01 -16.64
N ARG A 28 1.12 -3.96 -15.81
CA ARG A 28 1.02 -2.57 -16.27
C ARG A 28 2.19 -2.21 -17.19
N PRO A 29 1.96 -1.41 -18.25
CA PRO A 29 2.98 -1.05 -19.24
C PRO A 29 4.25 -0.44 -18.62
N ASP A 30 4.08 0.53 -17.71
CA ASP A 30 5.18 1.24 -17.07
C ASP A 30 5.62 0.59 -15.76
N ARG A 31 4.93 -0.47 -15.33
CA ARG A 31 5.13 -1.16 -14.04
C ARG A 31 5.07 -0.24 -12.82
N GLU A 32 4.53 0.95 -13.01
CA GLU A 32 4.41 2.03 -12.05
C GLU A 32 3.11 2.77 -12.31
N TYR A 33 2.50 3.30 -11.27
CA TYR A 33 1.29 4.10 -11.36
C TYR A 33 1.37 5.26 -10.37
N HIS A 34 1.10 6.47 -10.84
CA HIS A 34 1.14 7.69 -10.04
C HIS A 34 -0.27 8.27 -9.91
N TRP A 35 -0.68 8.56 -8.68
CA TRP A 35 -1.83 9.40 -8.40
C TRP A 35 -1.41 10.88 -8.34
N PHE A 36 -2.36 11.77 -8.58
CA PHE A 36 -2.15 13.21 -8.46
C PHE A 36 -2.21 13.63 -6.99
N ALA A 37 -1.35 14.58 -6.57
CA ALA A 37 -1.28 15.05 -5.18
C ALA A 37 -2.59 15.70 -4.69
N ASP A 38 -3.34 16.31 -5.62
CA ASP A 38 -4.64 16.92 -5.37
C ASP A 38 -5.79 15.89 -5.31
N PHE A 39 -5.55 14.66 -5.77
CA PHE A 39 -6.53 13.56 -5.78
C PHE A 39 -5.87 12.26 -5.29
N PRO A 40 -5.37 12.21 -4.03
CA PRO A 40 -4.86 10.98 -3.46
C PRO A 40 -6.04 10.05 -3.20
N TYR A 41 -6.07 8.90 -3.85
CA TYR A 41 -7.15 7.93 -3.68
C TYR A 41 -6.97 7.07 -2.42
N VAL A 42 -5.77 7.07 -1.83
CA VAL A 42 -5.45 6.28 -0.63
C VAL A 42 -4.65 7.10 0.37
N ILE A 43 -5.10 7.05 1.62
CA ILE A 43 -4.36 7.53 2.79
C ILE A 43 -3.96 6.30 3.60
N ALA A 44 -2.66 6.00 3.63
CA ALA A 44 -2.10 4.94 4.43
C ALA A 44 -1.74 5.45 5.83
N LYS A 45 -1.81 4.58 6.84
CA LYS A 45 -1.44 4.92 8.22
C LYS A 45 -0.09 4.33 8.55
N LEU A 46 0.94 5.16 8.52
CA LEU A 46 2.30 4.73 8.83
C LEU A 46 2.49 4.69 10.34
N ASP A 47 2.81 3.52 10.87
CA ASP A 47 3.20 3.37 12.27
C ASP A 47 4.66 3.79 12.44
N ASN A 48 4.89 4.82 13.25
CA ASN A 48 6.22 5.33 13.58
C ASN A 48 6.63 5.03 15.03
N GLY A 49 5.87 4.19 15.76
CA GLY A 49 6.13 3.82 17.15
C GLY A 49 5.71 4.85 18.19
N GLU A 50 5.46 6.11 17.79
CA GLU A 50 4.88 7.17 18.65
C GLU A 50 3.40 7.44 18.32
N GLY A 51 2.92 6.89 17.20
CA GLY A 51 1.54 6.97 16.74
C GLY A 51 1.41 6.57 15.27
N HIS A 52 0.28 6.92 14.68
CA HIS A 52 0.06 6.78 13.24
C HIS A 52 0.18 8.13 12.55
N THR A 53 0.98 8.19 11.50
CA THR A 53 1.02 9.34 10.59
C THR A 53 0.27 8.99 9.33
N ASP A 54 -0.75 9.79 9.01
CA ASP A 54 -1.48 9.65 7.75
C ASP A 54 -0.56 10.10 6.60
N ALA A 55 -0.40 9.23 5.60
CA ALA A 55 0.41 9.51 4.43
C ALA A 55 -0.37 9.21 3.15
N LYS A 56 -0.38 10.18 2.24
CA LYS A 56 -1.00 10.01 0.92
C LYS A 56 -0.15 9.07 0.09
N VAL A 57 -0.75 8.02 -0.46
CA VAL A 57 -0.06 7.15 -1.42
C VAL A 57 -0.04 7.86 -2.77
N MET A 58 1.16 8.13 -3.25
CA MET A 58 1.42 8.94 -4.44
C MET A 58 1.75 8.09 -5.64
N ALA A 59 2.42 6.97 -5.43
CA ALA A 59 2.69 6.02 -6.49
C ALA A 59 2.89 4.61 -5.96
N VAL A 60 2.65 3.62 -6.80
CA VAL A 60 3.07 2.24 -6.57
C VAL A 60 3.90 1.77 -7.77
N LYS A 61 4.96 1.04 -7.48
CA LYS A 61 5.93 0.54 -8.45
C LYS A 61 6.26 -0.92 -8.19
N TYR A 62 6.25 -1.71 -9.26
CA TYR A 62 6.73 -3.08 -9.23
C TYR A 62 8.28 -3.14 -9.26
N PRO A 63 8.91 -4.02 -8.47
CA PRO A 63 8.30 -4.92 -7.48
C PRO A 63 8.00 -4.22 -6.16
N ILE A 64 6.88 -4.60 -5.54
CA ILE A 64 6.52 -4.11 -4.21
C ILE A 64 7.11 -5.08 -3.20
N THR A 65 8.10 -4.59 -2.46
CA THR A 65 8.88 -5.35 -1.50
C THR A 65 8.56 -4.92 -0.08
N HIS A 66 9.11 -5.63 0.90
CA HIS A 66 8.92 -5.28 2.30
C HIS A 66 9.44 -3.88 2.64
N HIS A 67 10.36 -3.33 1.84
CA HIS A 67 11.05 -2.06 2.10
C HIS A 67 10.91 -1.01 0.98
N GLY A 68 10.21 -1.31 -0.12
CA GLY A 68 10.09 -0.39 -1.24
C GLY A 68 8.97 -0.74 -2.21
N GLY A 69 8.74 0.14 -3.18
CA GLY A 69 7.73 0.03 -4.22
C GLY A 69 6.49 0.90 -3.99
N ILE A 70 6.45 1.73 -2.93
CA ILE A 70 5.31 2.60 -2.64
C ILE A 70 5.83 3.99 -2.28
N LEU A 71 5.51 4.98 -3.10
CA LEU A 71 5.85 6.37 -2.83
C LEU A 71 4.74 7.02 -2.00
N VAL A 72 5.09 7.66 -0.90
CA VAL A 72 4.15 8.32 0.01
C VAL A 72 4.54 9.77 0.28
N MET A 73 3.55 10.57 0.64
CA MET A 73 3.69 11.95 1.11
C MET A 73 2.98 12.07 2.47
N PRO A 74 3.71 12.06 3.59
CA PRO A 74 3.13 12.31 4.90
C PRO A 74 2.96 13.80 5.11
N ASP A 75 1.72 14.27 5.26
CA ASP A 75 1.40 15.71 5.30
C ASP A 75 1.76 16.46 3.98
N GLU A 76 1.01 17.51 3.64
CA GLU A 76 1.16 18.21 2.34
C GLU A 76 2.45 19.00 2.22
N ASP A 77 3.09 19.33 3.35
CA ASP A 77 4.32 20.13 3.44
C ASP A 77 5.60 19.28 3.54
N SER A 78 5.53 17.95 3.53
CA SER A 78 6.71 17.08 3.69
C SER A 78 7.27 16.53 2.37
N GLU A 79 8.52 16.11 2.41
CA GLU A 79 9.18 15.43 1.29
C GLU A 79 8.56 14.04 1.02
N TYR A 80 8.44 13.71 -0.27
CA TYR A 80 8.06 12.37 -0.71
C TYR A 80 9.16 11.37 -0.36
N TYR A 81 8.79 10.20 0.15
CA TYR A 81 9.73 9.09 0.29
C TYR A 81 9.08 7.75 -0.03
N GLU A 82 9.95 6.77 -0.32
CA GLU A 82 9.56 5.42 -0.68
C GLU A 82 9.50 4.53 0.58
N ILE A 83 8.44 3.73 0.67
CA ILE A 83 8.23 2.70 1.69
C ILE A 83 7.90 1.36 1.04
N GLY A 84 7.98 0.30 1.84
CA GLY A 84 7.47 -1.01 1.45
C GLY A 84 6.19 -1.39 2.18
N TRP A 85 5.65 -2.55 1.82
CA TRP A 85 4.44 -3.07 2.46
C TRP A 85 4.63 -3.36 3.96
N GLY A 86 5.87 -3.51 4.44
CA GLY A 86 6.15 -3.71 5.87
C GLY A 86 5.80 -2.49 6.74
N ASN A 87 5.63 -1.31 6.12
CA ASN A 87 5.23 -0.07 6.79
C ASN A 87 3.74 0.24 6.67
N LEU A 88 2.98 -0.58 5.94
CA LEU A 88 1.55 -0.39 5.72
C LEU A 88 0.71 -1.19 6.72
N LEU A 89 -0.48 -0.69 7.04
CA LEU A 89 -1.47 -1.49 7.75
C LEU A 89 -2.15 -2.48 6.80
N PHE A 90 -2.76 -3.51 7.38
CA PHE A 90 -3.38 -4.61 6.65
C PHE A 90 -4.35 -4.17 5.54
N GLY A 91 -5.22 -3.18 5.82
CA GLY A 91 -6.22 -2.68 4.87
C GLY A 91 -5.70 -1.62 3.89
N ASP A 92 -4.47 -1.13 4.05
CA ASP A 92 -3.91 -0.13 3.14
C ASP A 92 -3.60 -0.77 1.77
N ILE A 93 -3.20 -2.05 1.74
CA ILE A 93 -2.93 -2.78 0.49
C ILE A 93 -4.22 -2.97 -0.33
N ASP A 94 -5.31 -3.34 0.33
CA ASP A 94 -6.62 -3.47 -0.32
C ASP A 94 -7.10 -2.11 -0.85
N SER A 95 -6.91 -1.05 -0.07
CA SER A 95 -7.24 0.31 -0.50
C SER A 95 -6.43 0.75 -1.73
N ILE A 96 -5.14 0.40 -1.79
CA ILE A 96 -4.28 0.64 -2.97
C ILE A 96 -4.80 -0.13 -4.18
N LEU A 97 -5.16 -1.39 -4.01
CA LEU A 97 -5.73 -2.21 -5.09
C LEU A 97 -7.02 -1.60 -5.65
N ASP A 98 -7.95 -1.22 -4.77
CA ASP A 98 -9.24 -0.63 -5.15
C ASP A 98 -9.09 0.75 -5.80
N ALA A 99 -8.00 1.45 -5.51
CA ALA A 99 -7.68 2.76 -6.08
C ALA A 99 -6.95 2.70 -7.44
N LEU A 100 -6.49 1.52 -7.87
CA LEU A 100 -5.94 1.36 -9.21
C LEU A 100 -7.09 1.43 -10.23
N PRO A 101 -6.86 2.04 -11.41
CA PRO A 101 -7.88 2.07 -12.45
C PRO A 101 -8.21 0.66 -12.92
N GLU A 102 -9.51 0.35 -13.04
CA GLU A 102 -9.98 -0.84 -13.74
C GLU A 102 -9.49 -0.81 -15.20
N GLU A 103 -8.95 -1.93 -15.69
CA GLU A 103 -8.51 -2.08 -17.09
C GLU A 103 -9.68 -2.40 -18.04
#